data_AF-A0A2D8RHF0-F1
#
_entry.id   AF-A0A2D8RHF0-F1
#
_cell.length_a   1.000
_cell.length_b   1.000
_cell.length_c   1.000
_cell.angle_alpha   90.00
_cell.angle_beta   90.00
_cell.angle_gamma   90.00
#
_symmetry.space_group_name_H-M   'P 1'
#
loop_
_entity.id
_entity.type
_entity.pdbx_description
1 polymer ?
#
loop_
_entity_poly.entity_id
_entity_poly.type
_entity_poly.pdbx_seq_one_letter_code
_entity_poly.pdbx_strand_id
1 'polypeptide(L)'
;MLARRCQSELLRSSRLCQLLNRLPDPAPAAAVPLNKLEVPQRLLVGRLGASYGVQGWMKLQSFTDDPDAIFDYRPWMLQLRDALASDELVSVPKVETRQHGGSWLIRLPGCQSKEEATVYAGSSIFVDRENLPPLGEEGFYWHQLVGLRVRNRAGEDLGRVKKLIETGANDVLVLTVDKNAVPYADGGERLIPLLFDSVVMNVDLDQALIEVEWGSDY
;
A
#
# COMPACT_ATOMS: atom_id res chain seq x y z
N MET A 1 -59.21 -8.83 -31.10
CA MET A 1 -57.72 -8.81 -31.02
C MET A 1 -57.32 -7.47 -30.42
N LEU A 2 -57.31 -7.34 -29.09
CA LEU A 2 -56.14 -7.46 -28.20
C LEU A 2 -55.04 -6.40 -28.46
N ALA A 3 -55.25 -5.19 -27.92
CA ALA A 3 -54.17 -4.30 -27.51
C ALA A 3 -54.18 -4.28 -25.97
N ARG A 4 -53.11 -4.81 -25.35
CA ARG A 4 -52.96 -4.90 -23.90
C ARG A 4 -52.56 -3.54 -23.33
N ARG A 5 -53.31 -3.13 -22.29
CA ARG A 5 -52.96 -2.12 -21.29
C ARG A 5 -51.72 -2.56 -20.50
N CYS A 6 -50.83 -1.64 -20.18
CA CYS A 6 -49.95 -1.75 -19.00
C CYS A 6 -49.91 -0.40 -18.27
N GLN A 7 -49.91 -0.49 -16.95
CA GLN A 7 -50.37 0.49 -15.95
C GLN A 7 -49.45 1.70 -15.79
N SER A 8 -50.02 2.91 -15.78
CA SER A 8 -49.33 4.16 -15.39
C SER A 8 -50.00 4.88 -14.22
N GLU A 9 -50.83 4.21 -13.43
CA GLU A 9 -51.61 4.84 -12.35
C GLU A 9 -51.74 3.89 -11.17
N LEU A 10 -50.73 3.87 -10.29
CA LEU A 10 -50.83 3.45 -8.88
C LEU A 10 -49.44 3.53 -8.27
N LEU A 11 -49.00 4.73 -7.88
CA LEU A 11 -47.94 4.99 -6.87
C LEU A 11 -47.80 6.51 -6.58
N ARG A 12 -48.88 7.29 -6.71
CA ARG A 12 -48.90 8.75 -6.42
C ARG A 12 -49.39 9.12 -5.02
N SER A 13 -49.52 8.19 -4.08
CA SER A 13 -50.02 8.52 -2.73
C SER A 13 -49.50 7.58 -1.64
N SER A 14 -48.18 7.45 -1.52
CA SER A 14 -47.59 6.91 -0.29
C SER A 14 -46.95 8.04 0.49
N ARG A 15 -47.38 8.22 1.75
CA ARG A 15 -46.78 9.13 2.73
C ARG A 15 -45.27 8.87 2.93
N LEU A 16 -44.71 7.80 2.39
CA LEU A 16 -43.27 7.54 2.33
C LEU A 16 -42.50 8.51 1.42
N CYS A 17 -43.07 9.02 0.32
CA CYS A 17 -42.36 9.98 -0.54
C CYS A 17 -42.24 11.38 0.07
N GLN A 18 -43.18 11.78 0.95
CA GLN A 18 -43.12 13.10 1.60
C GLN A 18 -42.16 13.15 2.80
N LEU A 19 -41.73 12.00 3.32
CA LEU A 19 -40.78 11.92 4.44
C LEU A 19 -39.32 11.87 3.99
N LEU A 20 -39.03 11.46 2.75
CA LEU A 20 -37.67 11.46 2.20
C LEU A 20 -37.18 12.84 1.74
N ASN A 21 -38.07 13.84 1.57
CA ASN A 21 -37.72 15.21 1.18
C ASN A 21 -37.46 16.16 2.38
N ARG A 22 -37.11 15.62 3.55
CA ARG A 22 -36.69 16.40 4.73
C ARG A 22 -35.26 16.11 5.16
N LEU A 23 -34.48 15.39 4.37
CA LEU A 23 -33.05 15.38 4.57
C LEU A 23 -32.54 16.75 4.11
N PRO A 24 -31.90 17.55 4.98
CA PRO A 24 -31.15 18.70 4.51
C PRO A 24 -30.17 18.20 3.44
N ASP A 25 -30.06 18.93 2.32
CA ASP A 25 -29.01 18.67 1.33
C ASP A 25 -27.70 18.44 2.09
N PRO A 26 -26.93 17.37 1.79
CA PRO A 26 -25.61 17.24 2.39
C PRO A 26 -24.88 18.52 2.03
N ALA A 27 -24.63 19.35 3.05
CA ALA A 27 -23.88 20.59 2.90
C ALA A 27 -22.67 20.27 2.02
N PRO A 28 -22.36 21.10 1.00
CA PRO A 28 -21.28 20.80 0.07
C PRO A 28 -20.08 20.45 0.93
N ALA A 29 -19.67 19.18 0.86
CA ALA A 29 -18.59 18.64 1.67
C ALA A 29 -17.44 19.60 1.44
N ALA A 30 -17.16 20.43 2.45
CA ALA A 30 -16.07 21.37 2.40
C ALA A 30 -14.86 20.53 2.03
N ALA A 31 -14.29 20.81 0.86
CA ALA A 31 -13.11 20.12 0.37
C ALA A 31 -12.08 20.23 1.48
N VAL A 32 -11.87 19.12 2.19
CA VAL A 32 -10.79 19.02 3.16
C VAL A 32 -9.54 19.20 2.31
N PRO A 33 -8.73 20.25 2.50
CA PRO A 33 -7.50 20.39 1.76
C PRO A 33 -6.68 19.12 2.00
N LEU A 34 -6.18 18.52 0.92
CA LEU A 34 -5.52 17.19 0.89
C LEU A 34 -4.27 17.07 1.77
N ASN A 35 -3.96 18.08 2.59
CA ASN A 35 -2.70 18.25 3.28
C ASN A 35 -2.79 18.16 4.81
N LYS A 36 -3.78 17.44 5.35
CA LYS A 36 -3.85 17.22 6.81
C LYS A 36 -4.50 15.91 7.21
N LEU A 37 -4.05 14.81 6.61
CA LEU A 37 -4.02 13.57 7.37
C LEU A 37 -2.80 13.70 8.27
N GLU A 38 -3.00 13.86 9.59
CA GLU A 38 -1.90 13.76 10.56
C GLU A 38 -1.46 12.30 10.58
N VAL A 39 -0.63 11.94 9.61
CA VAL A 39 -0.01 10.63 9.51
C VAL A 39 0.87 10.48 10.76
N PRO A 40 0.74 9.39 11.54
CA PRO A 40 1.56 9.20 12.72
C PRO A 40 3.04 9.26 12.31
N GLN A 41 3.79 10.15 12.97
CA GLN A 41 5.22 10.38 12.71
C GLN A 41 6.07 9.10 12.85
N ARG A 42 5.53 8.08 13.53
CA ARG A 42 6.17 6.82 13.84
C ARG A 42 5.33 5.66 13.34
N LEU A 43 5.97 4.74 12.63
CA LEU A 43 5.33 3.51 12.15
C LEU A 43 5.77 2.32 12.99
N LEU A 44 4.80 1.47 13.35
CA LEU A 44 5.07 0.19 14.02
C LEU A 44 5.60 -0.80 12.97
N VAL A 45 6.89 -1.14 13.05
CA VAL A 45 7.56 -2.02 12.07
C VAL A 45 7.74 -3.44 12.59
N GLY A 46 7.60 -3.68 13.89
CA GLY A 46 7.74 -5.00 14.46
C GLY A 46 7.55 -5.05 15.97
N ARG A 47 7.80 -6.23 16.54
CA ARG A 47 7.67 -6.51 17.97
C ARG A 47 8.75 -7.45 18.46
N LEU A 48 9.25 -7.19 19.67
CA LEU A 48 10.13 -8.11 20.39
C LEU A 48 9.30 -9.22 21.04
N GLY A 49 9.70 -10.46 20.79
CA GLY A 49 9.09 -11.66 21.35
C GLY A 49 9.76 -12.12 22.64
N ALA A 50 9.59 -13.41 22.96
CA ALA A 50 10.19 -14.01 24.15
C ALA A 50 11.73 -14.09 24.07
N SER A 51 12.36 -14.07 25.25
CA SER A 51 13.80 -14.35 25.40
C SER A 51 14.15 -15.74 24.86
N TYR A 52 15.34 -15.87 24.29
CA TYR A 52 15.90 -17.09 23.76
C TYR A 52 17.26 -17.37 24.41
N GLY A 53 17.39 -18.54 25.05
CA GLY A 53 18.63 -18.92 25.75
C GLY A 53 18.92 -18.06 26.99
N VAL A 54 20.19 -18.01 27.38
CA VAL A 54 20.69 -17.29 28.58
C VAL A 54 21.51 -16.04 28.25
N GLN A 55 21.87 -15.84 26.99
CA GLN A 55 22.77 -14.77 26.54
C GLN A 55 22.04 -13.50 26.07
N GLY A 56 20.82 -13.27 26.56
CA GLY A 56 20.04 -12.07 26.24
C GLY A 56 19.49 -11.97 24.81
N TRP A 57 19.41 -13.09 24.07
CA TRP A 57 18.74 -13.10 22.76
C TRP A 57 17.22 -13.04 22.91
N MET A 58 16.54 -12.48 21.92
CA MET A 58 15.08 -12.39 21.85
C MET A 58 14.60 -12.69 20.44
N LYS A 59 13.41 -13.28 20.31
CA LYS A 59 12.77 -13.43 19.00
C LYS A 59 12.32 -12.06 18.48
N LEU A 60 12.45 -11.85 17.17
CA LEU A 60 11.90 -10.69 16.48
C LEU A 60 10.73 -11.13 15.60
N GLN A 61 9.62 -10.40 15.70
CA GLN A 61 8.50 -10.50 14.77
C GLN A 61 8.47 -9.22 13.94
N SER A 62 8.79 -9.32 12.65
CA SER A 62 8.66 -8.20 11.72
C SER A 62 7.22 -8.07 11.21
N PHE A 63 6.78 -6.84 10.98
CA PHE A 63 5.51 -6.51 10.31
C PHE A 63 5.72 -5.89 8.92
N THR A 64 6.95 -5.91 8.42
CA THR A 64 7.30 -5.47 7.07
C THR A 64 7.04 -6.57 6.03
N ASP A 65 6.82 -6.19 4.78
CA ASP A 65 6.61 -7.14 3.67
C ASP A 65 7.83 -8.06 3.46
N ASP A 66 9.02 -7.49 3.52
CA ASP A 66 10.27 -8.22 3.65
C ASP A 66 10.73 -8.23 5.12
N PRO A 67 10.74 -9.38 5.82
CA PRO A 67 11.19 -9.49 7.20
C PRO A 67 12.62 -8.97 7.46
N ASP A 68 13.48 -8.93 6.44
CA ASP A 68 14.88 -8.53 6.57
C ASP A 68 15.03 -7.00 6.50
N ALA A 69 14.14 -6.31 5.78
CA ALA A 69 14.16 -4.85 5.62
C ALA A 69 14.04 -4.09 6.95
N ILE A 70 13.46 -4.71 7.99
CA ILE A 70 13.38 -4.11 9.33
C ILE A 70 14.77 -3.74 9.90
N PHE A 71 15.83 -4.43 9.47
CA PHE A 71 17.19 -4.16 9.94
C PHE A 71 17.84 -2.94 9.28
N ASP A 72 17.33 -2.50 8.13
CA ASP A 72 17.81 -1.29 7.45
C ASP A 72 17.25 -0.02 8.10
N TYR A 73 16.11 -0.15 8.78
CA TYR A 73 15.45 0.97 9.45
C TYR A 73 16.17 1.30 10.76
N ARG A 74 16.72 2.52 10.87
CA ARG A 74 17.45 2.98 12.05
C ARG A 74 17.22 4.46 12.34
N PRO A 75 17.22 4.88 13.62
CA PRO A 75 17.26 4.05 14.82
C PRO A 75 15.90 3.37 15.09
N TRP A 76 15.91 2.27 15.84
CA TRP A 76 14.68 1.68 16.37
C TRP A 76 14.25 2.40 17.64
N MET A 77 12.97 2.72 17.76
CA MET A 77 12.37 3.31 18.96
C MET A 77 11.54 2.23 19.66
N LEU A 78 12.04 1.70 20.77
CA LEU A 78 11.36 0.65 21.52
C LEU A 78 10.39 1.26 22.53
N GLN A 79 9.13 0.86 22.46
CA GLN A 79 8.15 1.12 23.50
C GLN A 79 7.99 -0.12 24.36
N LEU A 80 8.38 -0.02 25.63
CA LEU A 80 8.28 -1.10 26.61
C LEU A 80 6.81 -1.39 26.93
N ARG A 81 6.47 -2.68 27.09
CA ARG A 81 5.10 -3.10 27.41
C ARG A 81 4.62 -2.60 28.78
N ASP A 82 5.51 -2.56 29.78
CA ASP A 82 5.15 -2.09 31.13
C ASP A 82 5.10 -0.57 31.25
N ALA A 83 5.53 0.15 30.21
CA ALA A 83 5.44 1.60 30.09
C ALA A 83 4.09 2.06 29.52
N LEU A 84 2.99 1.31 29.69
CA LEU A 84 1.65 1.71 29.22
C LEU A 84 1.15 3.06 29.80
N ALA A 85 1.88 3.65 30.75
CA ALA A 85 1.63 4.98 31.30
C ALA A 85 2.73 6.02 30.99
N SER A 86 3.83 5.66 30.32
CA SER A 86 4.87 6.59 29.89
C SER A 86 5.13 6.45 28.39
N ASP A 87 5.13 7.57 27.67
CA ASP A 87 5.59 7.66 26.27
C ASP A 87 7.13 7.52 26.15
N GLU A 88 7.74 6.78 27.08
CA GLU A 88 9.18 6.62 27.15
C GLU A 88 9.63 5.61 26.09
N LEU A 89 10.31 6.15 25.08
CA LEU A 89 10.88 5.37 24.00
C LEU A 89 12.38 5.22 24.20
N VAL A 90 12.86 3.99 24.11
CA VAL A 90 14.29 3.69 24.15
C VAL A 90 14.82 3.64 22.71
N SER A 91 15.71 4.58 22.38
CA SER A 91 16.36 4.62 21.07
C SER A 91 17.48 3.56 21.00
N VAL A 92 17.39 2.68 20.01
CA VAL A 92 18.31 1.58 19.76
C VAL A 92 18.93 1.74 18.37
N PRO A 93 20.16 2.25 18.26
CA PRO A 93 20.80 2.51 16.97
C PRO A 93 21.38 1.24 16.33
N LYS A 94 21.60 0.19 17.11
CA LYS A 94 22.22 -1.06 16.63
C LYS A 94 21.70 -2.24 17.42
N VAL A 95 21.54 -3.37 16.73
CA VAL A 95 21.24 -4.68 17.34
C VAL A 95 22.15 -5.72 16.71
N GLU A 96 22.45 -6.77 17.45
CA GLU A 96 23.03 -7.99 16.87
C GLU A 96 21.91 -8.89 16.41
N THR A 97 22.09 -9.58 15.28
CA THR A 97 21.06 -10.41 14.66
C THR A 97 21.59 -11.80 14.35
N ARG A 98 20.72 -12.80 14.39
CA ARG A 98 21.01 -14.18 14.01
C ARG A 98 19.72 -14.90 13.60
N GLN A 99 19.79 -15.77 12.60
CA GLN A 99 18.68 -16.67 12.28
C GLN A 99 18.78 -17.98 13.05
N HIS A 100 17.64 -18.45 13.56
CA HIS A 100 17.54 -19.78 14.16
C HIS A 100 16.12 -20.35 14.01
N GLY A 101 16.00 -21.54 13.41
CA GLY A 101 14.72 -22.24 13.28
C GLY A 101 13.64 -21.47 12.51
N GLY A 102 14.04 -20.71 11.48
CA GLY A 102 13.12 -19.89 10.68
C GLY A 102 12.62 -18.62 11.38
N SER A 103 13.22 -18.24 12.52
CA SER A 103 12.93 -16.98 13.21
C SER A 103 14.19 -16.13 13.30
N TRP A 104 14.00 -14.80 13.27
CA TRP A 104 15.04 -13.84 13.61
C TRP A 104 15.21 -13.75 15.11
N LEU A 105 16.46 -13.85 15.56
CA LEU A 105 16.89 -13.57 16.93
C LEU A 105 17.67 -12.26 16.91
N ILE A 106 17.38 -11.40 17.88
CA ILE A 106 18.09 -10.14 18.09
C ILE A 106 18.62 -10.05 19.50
N ARG A 107 19.72 -9.31 19.67
CA ARG A 107 20.27 -8.95 20.97
C ARG A 107 20.50 -7.45 21.02
N LEU A 108 19.89 -6.79 22.01
CA LEU A 108 20.03 -5.37 22.22
C LEU A 108 21.40 -5.05 22.84
N PRO A 109 21.97 -3.86 22.59
CA PRO A 109 23.19 -3.42 23.23
C PRO A 109 23.03 -3.43 24.76
N GLY A 110 23.96 -4.06 25.46
CA GLY A 110 23.92 -4.17 26.92
C GLY A 110 23.06 -5.32 27.46
N CYS A 111 22.25 -6.00 26.64
CA CYS A 111 21.53 -7.20 27.06
C CYS A 111 22.44 -8.44 26.95
N GLN A 112 22.81 -9.01 28.10
CA GLN A 112 23.68 -10.19 28.21
C GLN A 112 23.03 -11.34 28.98
N SER A 113 21.93 -11.09 29.70
CA SER A 113 21.22 -12.09 30.49
C SER A 113 19.78 -12.31 29.98
N LYS A 114 19.19 -13.46 30.33
CA LYS A 114 17.78 -13.77 30.02
C LYS A 114 16.85 -12.81 30.74
N GLU A 115 17.20 -12.43 31.96
CA GLU A 115 16.46 -11.56 32.84
C GLU A 115 16.35 -10.16 32.21
N GLU A 116 17.47 -9.61 31.71
CA GLU A 116 17.48 -8.34 30.97
C GLU A 116 16.65 -8.40 29.69
N ALA A 117 16.78 -9.47 28.91
CA ALA A 117 15.98 -9.66 27.70
C ALA A 117 14.47 -9.74 27.99
N THR A 118 14.10 -10.32 29.13
CA THR A 118 12.69 -10.47 29.52
C THR A 118 12.02 -9.11 29.77
N VAL A 119 12.77 -8.10 30.22
CA VAL A 119 12.27 -6.72 30.39
C VAL A 119 11.78 -6.13 29.06
N TYR A 120 12.46 -6.45 27.96
CA TYR A 120 12.10 -5.96 26.63
C TYR A 120 11.09 -6.86 25.91
N ALA A 121 10.72 -8.01 26.49
CA ALA A 121 9.82 -8.94 25.85
C ALA A 121 8.42 -8.32 25.66
N GLY A 122 7.92 -8.39 24.43
CA GLY A 122 6.64 -7.80 24.06
C GLY A 122 6.70 -6.32 23.69
N SER A 123 7.88 -5.69 23.68
CA SER A 123 8.07 -4.28 23.28
C SER A 123 7.76 -4.08 21.80
N SER A 124 7.12 -2.95 21.50
CA SER A 124 6.83 -2.53 20.13
C SER A 124 8.02 -1.77 19.55
N ILE A 125 8.32 -2.03 18.27
CA ILE A 125 9.41 -1.38 17.55
C ILE A 125 8.81 -0.35 16.61
N PHE A 126 9.14 0.91 16.85
CA PHE A 126 8.75 2.02 16.01
C PHE A 126 9.95 2.58 15.25
N VAL A 127 9.69 3.16 14.09
CA VAL A 127 10.67 3.93 13.32
C VAL A 127 10.01 5.23 12.89
N ASP A 128 10.73 6.34 12.96
CA ASP A 128 10.25 7.61 12.42
C ASP A 128 10.13 7.51 10.90
N ARG A 129 9.04 8.02 10.34
CA ARG A 129 8.75 7.90 8.90
C ARG A 129 9.89 8.44 8.02
N GLU A 130 10.56 9.50 8.47
CA GLU A 130 11.69 10.13 7.77
C GLU A 130 12.93 9.21 7.65
N ASN A 131 13.03 8.18 8.49
CA ASN A 131 14.14 7.23 8.51
C ASN A 131 13.85 5.93 7.77
N LEU A 132 12.65 5.78 7.21
CA LEU A 132 12.39 4.71 6.26
C LEU A 132 13.15 5.03 4.98
N PRO A 133 13.71 4.03 4.27
CA PRO A 133 14.20 4.27 2.93
C PRO A 133 13.06 4.93 2.14
N PRO A 134 13.36 5.91 1.27
CA PRO A 134 12.33 6.48 0.43
C PRO A 134 11.64 5.32 -0.27
N LEU A 135 10.31 5.23 -0.14
CA LEU A 135 9.55 4.55 -1.18
C LEU A 135 10.07 5.18 -2.47
N GLY A 136 10.52 4.37 -3.43
CA GLY A 136 10.85 4.89 -4.76
C GLY A 136 9.78 5.90 -5.13
N GLU A 137 10.20 7.11 -5.51
CA GLU A 137 9.45 8.38 -5.33
C GLU A 137 8.07 8.43 -5.99
N GLU A 138 7.59 7.35 -6.60
CA GLU A 138 6.48 7.35 -7.54
C GLU A 138 5.48 6.23 -7.21
N GLY A 139 5.01 6.21 -5.97
CA GLY A 139 3.84 5.42 -5.59
C GLY A 139 2.57 6.05 -6.15
N PHE A 140 2.05 5.51 -7.25
CA PHE A 140 0.79 5.99 -7.84
C PHE A 140 -0.42 5.26 -7.26
N TYR A 141 -1.50 6.01 -7.03
CA TYR A 141 -2.79 5.37 -6.76
C TYR A 141 -3.33 4.76 -8.05
N TRP A 142 -3.88 3.54 -7.97
CA TRP A 142 -4.43 2.84 -9.14
C TRP A 142 -5.46 3.67 -9.93
N HIS A 143 -6.28 4.46 -9.23
CA HIS A 143 -7.27 5.31 -9.88
C HIS A 143 -6.65 6.47 -10.69
N GLN A 144 -5.40 6.83 -10.42
CA GLN A 144 -4.66 7.83 -11.20
C GLN A 144 -4.08 7.23 -12.47
N LEU A 145 -3.82 5.92 -12.49
CA LEU A 145 -3.25 5.20 -13.62
C LEU A 145 -4.32 4.82 -14.66
N VAL A 146 -5.58 4.66 -14.24
CA VAL A 146 -6.69 4.35 -15.16
C VAL A 146 -6.93 5.53 -16.12
N GLY A 147 -6.98 5.23 -17.42
CA GLY A 147 -7.21 6.20 -18.50
C GLY A 147 -5.93 6.79 -19.10
N LEU A 148 -4.76 6.57 -18.48
CA LEU A 148 -3.48 7.03 -19.01
C LEU A 148 -3.13 6.31 -20.31
N ARG A 149 -2.47 7.01 -21.23
CA ARG A 149 -1.91 6.42 -22.45
C ARG A 149 -0.65 5.66 -22.12
N VAL A 150 -0.45 4.50 -22.74
CA VAL A 150 0.75 3.69 -22.56
C VAL A 150 1.53 3.67 -23.87
N ARG A 151 2.82 3.98 -23.79
CA ARG A 151 3.72 4.07 -24.94
C ARG A 151 5.01 3.29 -24.65
N ASN A 152 5.56 2.64 -25.66
CA ASN A 152 6.84 1.95 -25.52
C ASN A 152 8.05 2.85 -25.83
N ARG A 153 9.27 2.38 -25.55
CA ARG A 153 10.51 3.09 -25.89
C ARG A 153 10.71 3.35 -27.40
N ALA A 154 10.05 2.59 -28.27
CA ALA A 154 10.07 2.82 -29.72
C ALA A 154 9.13 3.96 -30.14
N GLY A 155 8.39 4.56 -29.20
CA GLY A 155 7.44 5.64 -29.45
C GLY A 155 6.06 5.16 -29.92
N GLU A 156 5.81 3.86 -29.89
CA GLU A 156 4.56 3.24 -30.32
C GLU A 156 3.53 3.30 -29.19
N ASP A 157 2.33 3.80 -29.51
CA ASP A 157 1.22 3.80 -28.57
C ASP A 157 0.64 2.38 -28.45
N LEU A 158 0.69 1.82 -27.25
CA LEU A 158 0.21 0.47 -26.93
C LEU A 158 -1.27 0.44 -26.54
N GLY A 159 -1.84 1.59 -26.17
CA GLY A 159 -3.24 1.73 -25.79
C GLY A 159 -3.45 2.64 -24.58
N ARG A 160 -4.57 2.45 -23.89
CA ARG A 160 -4.87 3.12 -22.61
C ARG A 160 -5.17 2.13 -21.51
N VAL A 161 -4.80 2.48 -20.28
CA VAL A 161 -5.13 1.67 -19.10
C VAL A 161 -6.64 1.67 -18.88
N LYS A 162 -7.27 0.50 -19.00
CA LYS A 162 -8.68 0.28 -18.70
C LYS A 162 -8.90 0.02 -17.21
N LYS A 163 -8.06 -0.84 -16.63
CA LYS A 163 -8.13 -1.28 -15.24
C LYS A 163 -6.80 -1.91 -14.83
N LEU A 164 -6.64 -2.12 -13.53
CA LEU A 164 -5.57 -2.92 -12.95
C LEU A 164 -6.16 -4.23 -12.41
N ILE A 165 -5.37 -5.30 -12.45
CA ILE A 165 -5.70 -6.59 -11.86
C ILE A 165 -4.62 -6.93 -10.83
N GLU A 166 -5.04 -7.20 -9.61
CA GLU A 166 -4.18 -7.77 -8.57
C GLU A 166 -4.00 -9.27 -8.86
N THR A 167 -2.75 -9.71 -9.06
CA THR A 167 -2.44 -11.14 -9.29
C THR A 167 -1.84 -11.83 -8.06
N GLY A 168 -1.80 -11.13 -6.92
CA GLY A 168 -1.25 -11.61 -5.65
C GLY A 168 0.29 -11.53 -5.55
N ALA A 169 1.00 -11.48 -6.68
CA ALA A 169 2.44 -11.23 -6.72
C ALA A 169 2.76 -9.82 -7.24
N ASN A 170 2.21 -9.44 -8.40
CA ASN A 170 2.36 -8.10 -8.97
C ASN A 170 1.03 -7.61 -9.55
N ASP A 171 0.84 -6.30 -9.59
CA ASP A 171 -0.29 -5.72 -10.30
C ASP A 171 -0.07 -5.80 -11.81
N VAL A 172 -1.15 -5.92 -12.56
CA VAL A 172 -1.12 -5.99 -14.03
C VAL A 172 -2.02 -4.91 -14.61
N LEU A 173 -1.46 -4.07 -15.47
CA LEU A 173 -2.17 -3.10 -16.29
C LEU A 173 -2.91 -3.84 -17.41
N VAL A 174 -4.21 -3.59 -17.51
CA VAL A 174 -5.04 -4.06 -18.63
C VAL A 174 -5.27 -2.91 -19.59
N LEU A 175 -4.77 -3.05 -20.82
CA LEU A 175 -4.87 -2.02 -21.83
C LEU A 175 -5.99 -2.30 -22.83
N THR A 176 -6.69 -1.23 -23.21
CA THR A 176 -7.53 -1.21 -24.40
C THR A 176 -6.79 -0.61 -25.58
N VAL A 177 -6.87 -1.27 -26.72
CA VAL A 177 -6.34 -0.77 -27.99
C VAL A 177 -7.25 0.36 -28.47
N ASP A 178 -6.73 1.59 -28.43
CA ASP A 178 -7.38 2.76 -29.01
C ASP A 178 -7.19 2.80 -30.53
N LYS A 179 -7.97 3.63 -31.24
CA LYS A 179 -7.92 3.76 -32.71
C LYS A 179 -6.53 4.10 -33.28
N ASN A 180 -5.66 4.70 -32.47
CA ASN A 180 -4.30 5.13 -32.84
C ASN A 180 -3.21 4.20 -32.30
N ALA A 181 -3.57 3.20 -31.50
CA ALA A 181 -2.62 2.26 -30.92
C ALA A 181 -2.27 1.14 -31.90
N VAL A 182 -1.07 0.58 -31.78
CA VAL A 182 -0.67 -0.59 -32.56
C VAL A 182 -1.61 -1.74 -32.21
N PRO A 183 -2.32 -2.32 -33.19
CA PRO A 183 -3.23 -3.43 -32.95
C PRO A 183 -2.51 -4.59 -32.29
N TYR A 184 -3.10 -5.14 -31.23
CA TYR A 184 -2.62 -6.38 -30.67
C TYR A 184 -2.96 -7.53 -31.64
N ALA A 185 -2.00 -8.43 -31.88
CA ALA A 185 -2.09 -9.45 -32.95
C ALA A 185 -3.36 -10.30 -32.88
N ASP A 186 -3.86 -10.57 -31.67
CA ASP A 186 -5.05 -11.40 -31.43
C ASP A 186 -6.35 -10.60 -31.22
N GLY A 187 -6.31 -9.26 -31.34
CA GLY A 187 -7.48 -8.38 -31.14
C GLY A 187 -8.01 -8.30 -29.70
N GLY A 188 -7.27 -8.88 -28.75
CA GLY A 188 -7.59 -8.90 -27.31
C GLY A 188 -7.08 -7.69 -26.52
N GLU A 189 -7.27 -7.73 -25.19
CA GLU A 189 -6.69 -6.78 -24.24
C GLU A 189 -5.21 -7.11 -24.01
N ARG A 190 -4.34 -6.09 -23.95
CA ARG A 190 -2.92 -6.27 -23.63
C ARG A 190 -2.71 -6.21 -22.12
N LEU A 191 -1.91 -7.13 -21.58
CA LEU A 191 -1.61 -7.24 -20.16
C LEU A 191 -0.14 -6.88 -19.92
N ILE A 192 0.12 -5.83 -19.14
CA ILE A 192 1.48 -5.37 -18.84
C ILE A 192 1.68 -5.41 -17.32
N PRO A 193 2.67 -6.16 -16.80
CA PRO A 193 3.02 -6.13 -15.37
C PRO A 193 3.40 -4.71 -14.92
N LEU A 194 2.84 -4.25 -13.81
CA LEU A 194 3.17 -2.98 -13.17
C LEU A 194 4.44 -3.14 -12.34
N LEU A 195 5.57 -3.30 -13.02
CA LEU A 195 6.90 -3.39 -12.42
C LEU A 195 7.68 -2.11 -12.70
N PHE A 196 7.80 -1.24 -11.70
CA PHE A 196 8.63 -0.04 -11.82
C PHE A 196 10.10 -0.40 -12.07
N ASP A 197 10.82 0.47 -12.79
CA ASP A 197 12.24 0.37 -13.17
C ASP A 197 12.61 -0.80 -14.12
N SER A 198 11.70 -1.73 -14.37
CA SER A 198 11.89 -2.88 -15.25
C SER A 198 10.94 -2.86 -16.45
N VAL A 199 9.65 -2.65 -16.19
CA VAL A 199 8.61 -2.60 -17.22
C VAL A 199 8.04 -1.19 -17.35
N VAL A 200 7.66 -0.56 -16.24
CA VAL A 200 7.20 0.83 -16.21
C VAL A 200 8.39 1.72 -15.92
N MET A 201 8.76 2.55 -16.89
CA MET A 201 9.94 3.41 -16.81
C MET A 201 9.63 4.81 -16.26
N ASN A 202 8.44 5.32 -16.58
CA ASN A 202 8.02 6.66 -16.17
C ASN A 202 6.50 6.77 -16.20
N VAL A 203 5.92 7.57 -15.30
CA VAL A 203 4.50 7.89 -15.25
C VAL A 203 4.34 9.40 -15.09
N ASP A 204 3.88 10.04 -16.16
CA ASP A 204 3.58 11.47 -16.19
C ASP A 204 2.06 11.67 -16.05
N LEU A 205 1.61 12.05 -14.86
CA LEU A 205 0.20 12.33 -14.58
C LEU A 205 -0.29 13.61 -15.27
N ASP A 206 0.58 14.58 -15.50
CA ASP A 206 0.21 15.85 -16.14
C ASP A 206 -0.04 15.67 -17.65
N GLN A 207 0.78 14.82 -18.30
CA GLN A 207 0.62 14.46 -19.71
C GLN A 207 -0.28 13.24 -19.94
N ALA A 208 -0.75 12.63 -18.85
CA ALA A 208 -1.52 11.40 -18.85
C ALA A 208 -0.85 10.27 -19.65
N LEU A 209 0.44 10.03 -19.39
CA LEU A 209 1.31 9.14 -20.14
C LEU A 209 2.07 8.18 -19.21
N ILE A 210 2.13 6.91 -19.60
CA ILE A 210 2.97 5.89 -18.99
C ILE A 210 3.94 5.40 -20.06
N GLU A 211 5.23 5.46 -19.78
CA GLU A 211 6.29 4.92 -20.63
C GLU A 211 6.70 3.54 -20.14
N VAL A 212 6.70 2.56 -21.06
CA VAL A 212 7.02 1.17 -20.75
C VAL A 212 8.12 0.59 -21.63
N GLU A 213 8.87 -0.35 -21.08
CA GLU A 213 9.76 -1.26 -21.80
C GLU A 213 8.97 -2.54 -22.15
N TRP A 214 8.06 -2.43 -23.14
CA TRP A 214 7.21 -3.54 -23.60
C TRP A 214 7.08 -3.55 -25.13
N GLY A 215 7.27 -4.72 -25.74
CA GLY A 215 7.15 -4.91 -27.19
C GLY A 215 5.70 -4.89 -27.66
N SER A 216 5.44 -4.41 -28.87
CA SER A 216 4.09 -4.41 -29.47
C SER A 216 3.62 -5.81 -29.87
N ASP A 217 4.54 -6.76 -29.95
CA ASP A 217 4.33 -8.18 -30.27
C ASP A 217 3.93 -9.05 -29.07
N TYR A 218 3.96 -8.48 -27.86
CA TYR A 218 3.58 -9.10 -26.59
C TYR A 218 2.22 -8.64 -26.06
#